data_AF-A0A7V3MH65-F1
#
_entry.id   AF-A0A7V3MH65-F1
#
_cell.length_a   1.000
_cell.length_b   1.000
_cell.length_c   1.000
_cell.angle_alpha   90.00
_cell.angle_beta   90.00
_cell.angle_gamma   90.00
#
_symmetry.space_group_name_H-M   'P 1'
#
loop_
_entity.id
_entity.type
_entity.pdbx_description
1 polymer ?
#
loop_
_entity_poly.entity_id
_entity_poly.type
_entity_poly.pdbx_seq_one_letter_code
_entity_poly.pdbx_strand_id
1 'polypeptide(L)' 'VRRSREVWLIVSGEAKADAVAAAIGGAPAASVPAAGAVGLETTLWLLDEAAASKLPG' A
#
# COMPACT_ATOMS: atom_id res chain seq x y z
N VAL A 1 7.10 6.49 -10.00
CA VAL A 1 7.05 5.11 -9.46
C VAL A 1 6.53 4.07 -10.47
N ARG A 2 5.47 4.33 -11.25
CA ARG A 2 4.84 3.35 -12.16
C ARG A 2 5.67 2.82 -13.35
N ARG A 3 6.90 3.29 -13.54
CA ARG A 3 7.85 2.74 -14.53
C ARG A 3 9.00 1.96 -13.88
N SER A 4 8.99 1.82 -12.55
CA SER A 4 9.94 0.98 -11.84
C SER A 4 9.58 -0.48 -12.06
N ARG A 5 10.60 -1.34 -12.25
CA ARG A 5 10.40 -2.80 -12.30
C ARG A 5 9.82 -3.31 -10.99
N GLU A 6 10.32 -2.80 -9.87
CA GLU A 6 9.87 -3.16 -8.53
C GLU A 6 9.49 -1.92 -7.72
N VAL A 7 8.44 -2.03 -6.92
CA VAL A 7 7.98 -0.99 -6.01
C VAL A 7 7.73 -1.59 -4.64
N TRP A 8 8.37 -1.03 -3.62
CA TRP A 8 8.27 -1.51 -2.26
C TRP A 8 7.73 -0.37 -1.39
N LEU A 9 6.63 -0.62 -0.70
CA LEU A 9 6.02 0.32 0.25
C LEU A 9 6.28 -0.16 1.67
N ILE A 10 6.97 0.66 2.44
CA ILE A 10 7.19 0.43 3.88
C ILE A 10 6.30 1.39 4.64
N VAL A 11 5.42 0.86 5.47
CA VAL A 11 4.45 1.65 6.23
C VAL A 11 4.39 1.14 7.66
N SER A 12 4.44 2.06 8.61
CA SER A 12 4.33 1.77 10.03
C SER A 12 3.32 2.69 10.71
N GLY A 13 2.73 2.18 11.79
CA GLY A 13 1.83 2.92 12.67
C GLY A 13 0.35 2.88 12.27
N GLU A 14 -0.50 2.84 13.29
CA GLU A 14 -1.96 2.73 13.19
C GLU A 14 -2.60 3.85 12.37
N ALA A 15 -2.04 5.08 12.44
CA ALA A 15 -2.54 6.23 11.69
C ALA A 15 -2.54 6.03 10.16
N LYS A 16 -1.89 4.98 9.66
CA LYS A 16 -1.84 4.63 8.23
C LYS A 16 -2.75 3.46 7.86
N ALA A 17 -3.36 2.77 8.83
CA ALA A 17 -4.11 1.54 8.60
C ALA A 17 -5.26 1.72 7.61
N ASP A 18 -6.00 2.83 7.68
CA ASP A 18 -7.08 3.12 6.72
C ASP A 18 -6.56 3.30 5.29
N ALA A 19 -5.47 4.05 5.14
CA ALA A 19 -4.88 4.30 3.83
C ALA A 19 -4.29 3.01 3.22
N VAL A 20 -3.69 2.16 4.05
CA VAL A 20 -3.17 0.84 3.65
C VAL A 20 -4.31 -0.07 3.20
N ALA A 21 -5.37 -0.21 4.01
CA ALA A 21 -6.53 -1.03 3.68
C ALA A 21 -7.23 -0.53 2.41
N ALA A 22 -7.40 0.78 2.25
CA ALA A 22 -7.97 1.36 1.03
C ALA A 22 -7.07 1.11 -0.20
N ALA A 23 -5.76 1.28 -0.07
CA ALA A 23 -4.82 1.07 -1.17
C ALA A 23 -4.80 -0.40 -1.64
N ILE A 24 -4.66 -1.33 -0.70
CA ILE A 24 -4.66 -2.77 -0.98
C ILE A 24 -6.04 -3.24 -1.47
N GLY A 25 -7.11 -2.64 -0.95
CA GLY A 25 -8.49 -2.86 -1.39
C GLY A 25 -8.84 -2.27 -2.76
N GLY A 26 -7.90 -1.64 -3.47
CA GLY A 26 -8.08 -1.17 -4.84
C GLY A 26 -8.70 0.23 -4.97
N ALA A 27 -8.57 1.08 -3.95
CA ALA A 27 -9.00 2.48 -4.05
C ALA A 27 -8.36 3.17 -5.27
N PRO A 28 -9.06 4.11 -5.94
CA PRO A 28 -8.49 4.86 -7.04
C PRO A 28 -7.21 5.59 -6.62
N ALA A 29 -6.16 5.53 -7.44
CA ALA A 29 -4.90 6.21 -7.12
C ALA A 29 -5.03 7.75 -7.01
N ALA A 30 -6.11 8.32 -7.56
CA ALA A 30 -6.43 9.74 -7.41
C ALA A 30 -6.87 10.09 -5.97
N SER A 31 -7.48 9.16 -5.24
CA SER A 31 -7.86 9.34 -3.83
C SER A 31 -6.80 8.79 -2.87
N VAL A 32 -6.17 7.67 -3.21
CA VAL A 32 -5.10 7.04 -2.41
C VAL A 32 -3.87 6.83 -3.29
N PRO A 33 -2.90 7.76 -3.31
CA PRO A 33 -1.74 7.67 -4.19
C PRO A 33 -0.95 6.37 -4.09
N ALA A 34 -0.89 5.77 -2.89
CA ALA A 34 -0.21 4.50 -2.64
C ALA A 34 -0.86 3.32 -3.38
N ALA A 35 -2.16 3.37 -3.69
CA ALA A 35 -2.84 2.36 -4.52
C ALA A 35 -2.28 2.33 -5.96
N GLY A 36 -1.73 3.45 -6.42
CA GLY A 36 -1.10 3.58 -7.73
C GLY A 36 0.39 3.21 -7.75
N ALA A 37 0.97 2.80 -6.63
CA ALA A 37 2.38 2.47 -6.49
C ALA A 37 2.63 1.01 -6.92
N VAL A 38 2.30 0.70 -8.17
CA VAL A 38 2.43 -0.64 -8.76
C VAL A 38 3.69 -0.68 -9.62
N GLY A 39 4.56 -1.66 -9.35
CA GLY A 39 5.73 -1.98 -10.17
C GLY A 39 5.36 -2.79 -11.42
N LEU A 40 6.25 -2.78 -12.41
CA LEU A 40 6.02 -3.54 -13.65
C LEU A 40 6.13 -5.06 -13.45
N GLU A 41 6.93 -5.50 -12.47
CA GLU A 41 7.17 -6.91 -12.17
C GLU A 41 6.72 -7.25 -10.74
N THR A 42 7.13 -6.43 -9.76
CA THR A 42 6.85 -6.71 -8.33
C THR A 42 6.32 -5.48 -7.61
N THR A 43 5.30 -5.69 -6.76
CA THR A 43 4.85 -4.71 -5.77
C THR A 43 4.82 -5.38 -4.40
N LEU A 44 5.67 -4.92 -3.48
CA LEU A 44 5.79 -5.46 -2.12
C LEU A 44 5.32 -4.43 -1.09
N TRP A 45 4.56 -4.90 -0.10
CA TRP A 45 4.15 -4.11 1.06
C TRP A 45 4.80 -4.68 2.32
N LEU A 46 5.53 -3.84 3.04
CA LEU A 46 6.15 -4.15 4.32
C LEU A 46 5.44 -3.31 5.38
N LEU A 47 4.60 -3.97 6.18
CA LEU A 47 3.73 -3.34 7.15
C LEU A 47 4.10 -3.83 8.56
N ASP A 48 4.06 -2.93 9.54
CA ASP A 48 3.97 -3.36 10.93
C ASP A 48 2.52 -3.78 11.27
N GLU A 49 2.35 -4.43 12.42
CA GLU A 49 1.03 -4.91 12.87
C GLU A 49 0.01 -3.77 12.99
N ALA A 50 0.45 -2.60 13.45
CA ALA A 50 -0.42 -1.44 13.64
C ALA A 50 -0.96 -0.91 12.30
N ALA A 51 -0.12 -0.81 11.27
CA ALA A 51 -0.50 -0.41 9.91
C ALA A 51 -1.30 -1.49 9.18
N ALA A 52 -1.13 -2.77 9.53
CA ALA A 52 -1.89 -3.89 8.97
C ALA A 52 -3.23 -4.15 9.68
N SER A 53 -3.53 -3.45 10.78
CA SER A 53 -4.66 -3.72 11.67
C SER A 53 -6.06 -3.74 11.04
N LYS A 54 -6.21 -3.17 9.83
CA LYS A 54 -7.48 -3.10 9.08
C LYS A 54 -7.52 -3.99 7.83
N LEU A 55 -6.48 -4.81 7.61
CA LEU A 55 -6.48 -5.78 6.51
C LEU A 55 -7.28 -7.04 6.88
N PRO A 56 -7.91 -7.71 5.90
CA PRO A 56 -8.45 -9.04 6.13
C PRO A 56 -7.31 -10.00 6.48
N GLY A 57 -7.53 -10.81 7.52
CA GLY A 57 -6.60 -11.86 7.97
C GLY A 57 -6.68 -13.13 7.15
#